data_AF-A0A969T2S6-F1
#
_entry.id   AF-A0A969T2S6-F1
#
_cell.length_a   1.000
_cell.length_b   1.000
_cell.length_c   1.000
_cell.angle_alpha   90.00
_cell.angle_beta   90.00
_cell.angle_gamma   90.00
#
_symmetry.space_group_name_H-M   'P 1'
#
loop_
_entity.id
_entity.type
_entity.pdbx_description
1 polymer ?
#
loop_
_entity_poly.entity_id
_entity_poly.type
_entity_poly.pdbx_seq_one_letter_code
_entity_poly.pdbx_strand_id
1 'polypeptide(L)'
;MHEPKNLCKKSSLAIGAVSIIPSKAFSADLLVPTGEFKSNRPAANKRTFVSETVEQIIKQVKTVIKDKEIAWMFENCYPNTLDTTVDYEVIEGKPDTFIITGDIDAMWLRDSTAQVWPYMPLITKDEKIKNLVKGLINRQVKCILKDPYANAFYKDLTKESDWKSDKPSPIPGVHERKWEIDSLCYVVRLSYEYYRVTNDEAIFDKEWDKAMQ
;
A
#
# COMPACT_ATOMS: atom_id res chain seq x y z
N MET A 1 7.03 -27.86 -14.95
CA MET A 1 6.58 -28.79 -13.89
C MET A 1 6.39 -28.01 -12.60
N HIS A 2 5.20 -27.47 -12.36
CA HIS A 2 4.77 -26.98 -11.05
C HIS A 2 3.24 -27.10 -11.03
N GLU A 3 2.73 -27.98 -10.16
CA GLU A 3 1.30 -28.22 -9.96
C GLU A 3 0.65 -27.07 -9.16
N PRO A 4 -0.58 -26.65 -9.51
CA PRO A 4 -1.41 -25.84 -8.65
C PRO A 4 -2.09 -26.71 -7.57
N LYS A 5 -1.93 -26.34 -6.30
CA LYS A 5 -2.58 -27.00 -5.17
C LYS A 5 -4.09 -26.72 -5.20
N ASN A 6 -4.86 -27.78 -5.46
CA ASN A 6 -6.33 -27.80 -5.43
C ASN A 6 -6.87 -27.42 -4.04
N LEU A 7 -7.54 -26.28 -3.97
CA LEU A 7 -8.42 -25.89 -2.88
C LEU A 7 -9.80 -26.55 -3.10
N CYS A 8 -10.35 -27.12 -2.02
CA CYS A 8 -11.77 -27.41 -1.82
C CYS A 8 -12.39 -28.61 -2.59
N LYS A 9 -12.43 -29.78 -1.93
CA LYS A 9 -13.40 -30.91 -2.06
C LYS A 9 -13.12 -31.78 -0.81
N LYS A 10 -14.02 -32.17 0.09
CA LYS A 10 -15.43 -32.57 -0.01
C LYS A 10 -16.13 -32.40 1.35
N SER A 11 -17.33 -31.84 1.35
CA SER A 11 -18.33 -32.09 2.38
C SER A 11 -19.05 -33.39 2.04
N SER A 12 -19.13 -34.36 2.95
CA SER A 12 -20.08 -35.46 2.89
C SER A 12 -20.31 -36.01 4.30
N LEU A 13 -21.59 -36.07 4.66
CA LEU A 13 -22.17 -36.52 5.94
C LEU A 13 -21.70 -37.93 6.35
N ALA A 14 -21.56 -38.13 7.66
CA ALA A 14 -21.90 -39.41 8.30
C ALA A 14 -22.64 -39.14 9.61
N ILE A 15 -23.90 -39.55 9.64
CA ILE A 15 -24.83 -39.52 10.77
C ILE A 15 -24.43 -40.63 11.75
N GLY A 16 -24.30 -40.31 13.04
CA GLY A 16 -24.02 -41.29 14.08
C GLY A 16 -24.61 -40.88 15.43
N ALA A 17 -25.73 -41.53 15.78
CA ALA A 17 -26.34 -41.69 17.10
C ALA A 17 -26.41 -40.47 18.06
N VAL A 18 -27.60 -39.85 18.15
CA VAL A 18 -27.95 -38.96 19.27
C VAL A 18 -28.31 -39.81 20.48
N SER A 19 -27.36 -39.97 21.40
CA SER A 19 -27.61 -40.43 22.76
C SER A 19 -28.02 -39.22 23.60
N ILE A 20 -29.24 -39.22 24.12
CA ILE A 20 -29.74 -38.19 25.04
C ILE A 20 -28.99 -38.33 26.37
N ILE A 21 -28.08 -37.38 26.66
CA ILE A 21 -27.44 -37.22 27.97
C ILE A 21 -27.91 -35.88 28.55
N PRO A 22 -28.37 -35.81 29.81
CA PRO A 22 -28.95 -34.60 30.37
C PRO A 22 -27.92 -33.46 30.44
N SER A 23 -28.42 -32.27 30.15
CA SER A 23 -27.79 -30.97 30.29
C SER A 23 -27.19 -30.77 31.69
N LYS A 24 -25.86 -30.65 31.76
CA LYS A 24 -25.06 -29.85 32.73
C LYS A 24 -23.58 -30.29 32.68
N ALA A 25 -22.86 -30.03 31.59
CA ALA A 25 -21.39 -30.03 31.56
C ALA A 25 -20.87 -29.69 30.14
N PHE A 26 -21.20 -28.51 29.62
CA PHE A 26 -20.45 -27.94 28.49
C PHE A 26 -20.30 -26.42 28.71
N SER A 27 -19.79 -26.08 29.89
CA SER A 27 -18.98 -24.88 30.08
C SER A 27 -17.56 -25.36 30.31
N ALA A 28 -17.03 -26.13 29.36
CA ALA A 28 -15.60 -26.10 29.16
C ALA A 28 -15.36 -24.72 28.57
N ASP A 29 -14.79 -23.83 29.37
CA ASP A 29 -14.08 -22.67 28.85
C ASP A 29 -13.30 -23.17 27.64
N LEU A 30 -13.78 -22.83 26.44
CA LEU A 30 -12.93 -22.84 25.26
C LEU A 30 -11.90 -21.77 25.61
N LEU A 31 -10.83 -22.22 26.24
CA LEU A 31 -9.59 -21.49 26.39
C LEU A 31 -9.14 -21.22 24.96
N VAL A 32 -9.67 -20.15 24.37
CA VAL A 32 -9.05 -19.48 23.23
C VAL A 32 -7.65 -19.21 23.73
N PRO A 33 -6.61 -19.83 23.13
CA PRO A 33 -5.25 -19.53 23.52
C PRO A 33 -5.12 -18.02 23.42
N THR A 34 -4.88 -17.35 24.55
CA THR A 34 -4.51 -15.94 24.55
C THR A 34 -3.06 -15.89 24.10
N GLY A 35 -2.82 -16.34 22.87
CA GLY A 35 -1.52 -16.29 22.24
C GLY A 35 -1.10 -14.83 22.19
N GLU A 36 0.08 -14.55 22.73
CA GLU A 36 0.70 -13.26 22.51
C GLU A 36 0.89 -13.07 21.00
N PHE A 37 0.19 -12.10 20.43
CA PHE A 37 0.29 -11.79 19.03
C PHE A 37 1.63 -11.09 18.75
N LYS A 38 2.61 -11.84 18.21
CA LYS A 38 3.89 -11.29 17.76
C LYS A 38 3.68 -10.45 16.50
N SER A 39 4.24 -9.24 16.46
CA SER A 39 4.21 -8.36 15.28
C SER A 39 4.82 -9.05 14.05
N ASN A 40 4.14 -8.92 12.91
CA ASN A 40 4.61 -9.35 11.59
C ASN A 40 5.30 -8.23 10.79
N ARG A 41 5.32 -7.00 11.32
CA ARG A 41 6.10 -5.90 10.75
C ARG A 41 7.59 -6.29 10.64
N PRO A 42 8.32 -5.76 9.64
CA PRO A 42 9.77 -5.85 9.61
C PRO A 42 10.41 -5.35 10.90
N ALA A 43 11.59 -5.90 11.22
CA ALA A 43 12.45 -5.36 12.27
C ALA A 43 12.70 -3.85 12.01
N ALA A 44 12.83 -3.06 13.07
CA ALA A 44 12.86 -1.59 12.95
C ALA A 44 13.95 -1.08 11.99
N ASN A 45 15.11 -1.74 11.93
CA ASN A 45 16.22 -1.39 11.04
C ASN A 45 16.04 -1.86 9.58
N LYS A 46 14.95 -2.58 9.27
CA LYS A 46 14.60 -3.06 7.93
C LYS A 46 13.38 -2.34 7.34
N ARG A 47 12.79 -1.39 8.06
CA ARG A 47 11.66 -0.59 7.58
C ARG A 47 12.16 0.46 6.61
N THR A 48 11.50 0.61 5.47
CA THR A 48 11.98 1.48 4.39
C THR A 48 11.70 2.97 4.67
N PHE A 49 10.65 3.27 5.43
CA PHE A 49 10.32 4.62 5.87
C PHE A 49 9.73 4.62 7.29
N VAL A 50 10.10 5.61 8.11
CA VAL A 50 9.63 5.72 9.51
C VAL A 50 9.11 7.12 9.82
N SER A 51 7.86 7.18 10.29
CA SER A 51 7.21 8.36 10.85
C SER A 51 6.92 8.14 12.34
N GLU A 52 7.41 9.05 13.19
CA GLU A 52 7.14 8.99 14.63
C GLU A 52 5.65 9.19 14.94
N THR A 53 4.98 10.03 14.16
CA THR A 53 3.54 10.27 14.28
C THR A 53 2.75 9.00 14.01
N VAL A 54 3.13 8.22 13.00
CA VAL A 54 2.50 6.92 12.70
C VAL A 54 2.73 5.92 13.83
N GLU A 55 3.94 5.84 14.40
CA GLU A 55 4.21 4.97 15.55
C GLU A 55 3.40 5.37 16.80
N GLN A 56 3.22 6.68 17.04
CA GLN A 56 2.38 7.18 18.12
C GLN A 56 0.90 6.83 17.91
N ILE A 57 0.39 6.96 16.68
CA ILE A 57 -0.98 6.56 16.32
C ILE A 57 -1.18 5.06 16.52
N ILE A 58 -0.22 4.23 16.12
CA ILE A 58 -0.28 2.78 16.35
C ILE A 58 -0.40 2.48 17.84
N LYS A 59 0.45 3.09 18.68
CA LYS A 59 0.38 2.93 20.14
C LYS A 59 -0.99 3.37 20.67
N GLN A 60 -1.48 4.54 20.25
CA GLN A 60 -2.77 5.07 20.71
C GLN A 60 -3.94 4.16 20.30
N VAL A 61 -4.04 3.81 19.02
CA VAL A 61 -5.15 3.01 18.48
C VAL A 61 -5.19 1.61 19.12
N LYS A 62 -4.03 0.99 19.35
CA LYS A 62 -3.95 -0.29 20.08
C LYS A 62 -4.54 -0.23 21.49
N THR A 63 -4.52 0.93 22.17
CA THR A 63 -5.16 1.06 23.50
C THR A 63 -6.69 1.17 23.43
N VAL A 64 -7.23 1.58 22.29
CA VAL A 64 -8.67 1.80 22.09
C VAL A 64 -9.36 0.55 21.56
N ILE A 65 -8.67 -0.24 20.73
CA ILE A 65 -9.20 -1.49 20.18
C ILE A 65 -9.17 -2.58 21.28
N LYS A 66 -10.35 -2.97 21.75
CA LYS A 66 -10.48 -4.00 22.81
C LYS A 66 -10.08 -5.40 22.35
N ASP A 67 -10.34 -5.71 21.08
CA ASP A 67 -9.99 -7.00 20.50
C ASP A 67 -8.48 -7.04 20.19
N LYS A 68 -7.77 -7.98 20.83
CA LYS A 68 -6.32 -8.10 20.73
C LYS A 68 -5.86 -8.49 19.32
N GLU A 69 -6.64 -9.30 18.61
CA GLU A 69 -6.33 -9.71 17.24
C GLU A 69 -6.48 -8.53 16.29
N ILE A 70 -7.57 -7.77 16.42
CA ILE A 70 -7.78 -6.56 15.60
C ILE A 70 -6.72 -5.49 15.88
N ALA A 71 -6.32 -5.31 17.14
CA ALA A 71 -5.25 -4.38 17.49
C ALA A 71 -3.89 -4.81 16.87
N TRP A 72 -3.62 -6.11 16.84
CA TRP A 72 -2.44 -6.68 16.17
C TRP A 72 -2.51 -6.54 14.65
N MET A 73 -3.68 -6.80 14.04
CA MET A 73 -3.89 -6.58 12.59
C MET A 73 -3.67 -5.11 12.23
N PHE A 74 -4.20 -4.17 13.02
CA PHE A 74 -3.99 -2.74 12.80
C PHE A 74 -2.49 -2.38 12.83
N GLU A 75 -1.76 -2.87 13.82
CA GLU A 75 -0.30 -2.65 13.92
C GLU A 75 0.46 -3.18 12.71
N ASN A 76 0.07 -4.33 12.16
CA ASN A 76 0.74 -4.90 10.99
C ASN A 76 0.35 -4.19 9.68
N CYS A 77 -0.91 -3.82 9.52
CA CYS A 77 -1.45 -3.31 8.26
C CYS A 77 -1.28 -1.80 8.11
N TYR A 78 -1.54 -1.01 9.16
CA TYR A 78 -1.55 0.45 9.05
C TYR A 78 -0.21 1.04 8.58
N PRO A 79 0.97 0.60 9.04
CA PRO A 79 2.25 1.11 8.56
C PRO A 79 2.83 0.29 7.41
N ASN A 80 2.15 -0.72 6.87
CA ASN A 80 2.77 -1.68 5.94
C ASN A 80 3.38 -1.00 4.70
N THR A 81 2.68 -0.04 4.10
CA THR A 81 3.22 0.80 3.01
C THR A 81 4.56 1.44 3.40
N LEU A 82 4.62 2.12 4.55
CA LEU A 82 5.84 2.79 5.00
C LEU A 82 6.95 1.79 5.34
N ASP A 83 6.58 0.65 5.92
CA ASP A 83 7.55 -0.35 6.37
C ASP A 83 8.19 -1.09 5.20
N THR A 84 7.47 -1.32 4.08
CA THR A 84 7.91 -2.29 3.06
C THR A 84 7.94 -1.79 1.62
N THR A 85 7.23 -0.71 1.27
CA THR A 85 7.05 -0.37 -0.15
C THR A 85 7.61 0.98 -0.59
N VAL A 86 7.96 1.84 0.37
CA VAL A 86 8.44 3.20 0.09
C VAL A 86 9.94 3.20 -0.20
N ASP A 87 10.32 3.82 -1.32
CA ASP A 87 11.67 4.23 -1.63
C ASP A 87 11.67 5.77 -1.78
N TYR A 88 12.26 6.45 -0.79
CA TYR A 88 12.28 7.91 -0.70
C TYR A 88 13.69 8.43 -0.95
N GLU A 89 13.81 9.44 -1.81
CA GLU A 89 15.05 10.15 -2.06
C GLU A 89 14.79 11.63 -2.35
N VAL A 90 15.87 12.42 -2.46
CA VAL A 90 15.82 13.82 -2.89
C VAL A 90 16.69 13.95 -4.12
N ILE A 91 16.07 14.27 -5.26
CA ILE A 91 16.72 14.42 -6.56
C ILE A 91 16.75 15.91 -6.89
N GLU A 92 17.95 16.48 -7.07
CA GLU A 92 18.13 17.91 -7.41
C GLU A 92 17.38 18.87 -6.46
N GLY A 93 17.35 18.52 -5.17
CA GLY A 93 16.66 19.31 -4.14
C GLY A 93 15.13 19.15 -4.11
N LYS A 94 14.54 18.32 -4.98
CA LYS A 94 13.12 17.97 -4.95
C LYS A 94 12.91 16.57 -4.34
N PRO A 95 11.95 16.39 -3.42
CA PRO A 95 11.54 15.06 -2.96
C PRO A 95 11.09 14.19 -4.13
N ASP A 96 11.44 12.91 -4.10
CA ASP A 96 10.98 11.88 -5.02
C ASP A 96 10.65 10.62 -4.23
N THR A 97 9.48 10.04 -4.47
CA THR A 97 9.04 8.85 -3.74
C THR A 97 8.47 7.84 -4.72
N PHE A 98 9.15 6.69 -4.80
CA PHE A 98 8.69 5.55 -5.55
C PHE A 98 8.06 4.54 -4.59
N ILE A 99 6.86 4.05 -4.90
CA ILE A 99 6.13 3.13 -4.03
C ILE A 99 5.73 1.89 -4.82
N ILE A 100 6.30 0.74 -4.47
CA ILE A 100 5.91 -0.53 -5.08
C ILE A 100 4.55 -1.02 -4.53
N THR A 101 3.86 -1.89 -5.27
CA THR A 101 2.59 -2.45 -4.77
C THR A 101 2.78 -3.43 -3.61
N GLY A 102 3.95 -4.09 -3.56
CA GLY A 102 4.30 -5.04 -2.52
C GLY A 102 5.21 -6.13 -3.08
N ASP A 103 4.62 -7.26 -3.46
CA ASP A 103 5.31 -8.39 -4.08
C ASP A 103 5.68 -8.16 -5.56
N ILE A 104 5.08 -7.17 -6.21
CA ILE A 104 5.44 -6.73 -7.56
C ILE A 104 6.33 -5.49 -7.46
N ASP A 105 7.55 -5.58 -8.00
CA ASP A 105 8.55 -4.52 -8.01
C ASP A 105 8.29 -3.48 -9.13
N ALA A 106 7.12 -2.85 -9.04
CA ALA A 106 6.70 -1.74 -9.90
C ALA A 106 5.64 -0.88 -9.19
N MET A 107 5.54 0.37 -9.61
CA MET A 107 4.59 1.34 -9.05
C MET A 107 3.39 1.52 -9.96
N TRP A 108 2.20 1.27 -9.43
CA TRP A 108 0.93 1.66 -10.07
C TRP A 108 0.53 3.06 -9.62
N LEU A 109 0.02 3.89 -10.54
CA LEU A 109 -0.45 5.24 -10.21
C LEU A 109 -1.63 5.20 -9.21
N ARG A 110 -2.55 4.25 -9.41
CA ARG A 110 -3.66 3.96 -8.49
C ARG A 110 -3.17 3.54 -7.12
N ASP A 111 -2.39 2.45 -7.08
CA ASP A 111 -2.04 1.77 -5.84
C ASP A 111 -1.17 2.66 -4.96
N SER A 112 -0.15 3.32 -5.54
CA SER A 112 0.71 4.24 -4.80
C SER A 112 -0.06 5.37 -4.12
N THR A 113 -1.07 5.92 -4.80
CA THR A 113 -1.96 6.93 -4.21
C THR A 113 -2.80 6.34 -3.09
N ALA A 114 -3.44 5.19 -3.31
CA ALA A 114 -4.30 4.55 -2.33
C ALA A 114 -3.53 4.11 -1.07
N GLN A 115 -2.29 3.64 -1.25
CA GLN A 115 -1.38 3.22 -0.19
C GLN A 115 -1.03 4.36 0.78
N VAL A 116 -0.84 5.60 0.29
CA VAL A 116 -0.53 6.75 1.15
C VAL A 116 -1.75 7.50 1.67
N TRP A 117 -2.93 7.26 1.07
CA TRP A 117 -4.15 7.99 1.39
C TRP A 117 -4.52 8.02 2.89
N PRO A 118 -4.36 6.92 3.66
CA PRO A 118 -4.66 6.92 5.11
C PRO A 118 -3.76 7.84 5.93
N TYR A 119 -2.64 8.32 5.38
CA TYR A 119 -1.72 9.23 6.04
C TYR A 119 -2.00 10.71 5.72
N MET A 120 -2.93 11.01 4.81
CA MET A 120 -3.30 12.41 4.47
C MET A 120 -3.67 13.27 5.68
N PRO A 121 -4.37 12.77 6.72
CA PRO A 121 -4.64 13.56 7.93
C PRO A 121 -3.39 13.97 8.73
N LEU A 122 -2.21 13.42 8.40
CA LEU A 122 -0.95 13.64 9.12
C LEU A 122 -0.03 14.62 8.41
N ILE A 123 -0.30 14.98 7.15
CA ILE A 123 0.64 15.74 6.31
C ILE A 123 0.96 17.15 6.85
N THR A 124 0.07 17.74 7.64
CA THR A 124 0.30 19.06 8.28
C THR A 124 0.98 18.96 9.64
N LYS A 125 1.15 17.74 10.16
CA LYS A 125 1.71 17.46 11.50
C LYS A 125 3.05 16.74 11.44
N ASP A 126 3.32 16.07 10.32
CA ASP A 126 4.53 15.28 10.12
C ASP A 126 5.20 15.65 8.80
N GLU A 127 6.30 16.39 8.90
CA GLU A 127 7.06 16.88 7.75
C GLU A 127 7.65 15.73 6.90
N LYS A 128 7.94 14.57 7.48
CA LYS A 128 8.40 13.40 6.72
C LYS A 128 7.27 12.87 5.85
N ILE A 129 6.07 12.72 6.40
CA ILE A 129 4.88 12.30 5.64
C ILE A 129 4.52 13.33 4.56
N LYS A 130 4.62 14.63 4.87
CA LYS A 130 4.42 15.70 3.89
C LYS A 130 5.37 15.55 2.69
N ASN A 131 6.66 15.36 2.95
CA ASN A 131 7.67 15.23 1.90
C ASN A 131 7.55 13.90 1.13
N LEU A 132 7.13 12.82 1.79
CA LEU A 132 6.81 11.55 1.13
C LEU A 132 5.67 11.72 0.11
N VAL A 133 4.57 12.36 0.51
CA VAL A 133 3.43 12.58 -0.40
C VAL A 133 3.80 13.54 -1.53
N LYS A 134 4.54 14.62 -1.22
CA LYS A 134 5.07 15.55 -2.22
C LYS A 134 5.97 14.83 -3.24
N GLY A 135 6.87 13.97 -2.74
CA GLY A 135 7.75 13.17 -3.58
C GLY A 135 7.01 12.17 -4.46
N LEU A 136 5.91 11.59 -3.96
CA LEU A 136 5.06 10.71 -4.76
C LEU A 136 4.38 11.47 -5.89
N ILE A 137 3.87 12.67 -5.64
CA ILE A 137 3.27 13.52 -6.70
C ILE A 137 4.31 13.81 -7.79
N ASN A 138 5.52 14.23 -7.40
CA ASN A 138 6.61 14.47 -8.34
C ASN A 138 6.96 13.22 -9.17
N ARG A 139 6.99 12.05 -8.53
CA ARG A 139 7.25 10.77 -9.20
C ARG A 139 6.11 10.39 -10.15
N GLN A 140 4.85 10.57 -9.77
CA GLN A 140 3.68 10.31 -10.61
C GLN A 140 3.65 11.22 -11.85
N VAL A 141 4.05 12.49 -11.71
CA VAL A 141 4.23 13.42 -12.85
C VAL A 141 5.26 12.87 -13.84
N LYS A 142 6.43 12.40 -13.36
CA LYS A 142 7.45 11.77 -14.22
C LYS A 142 6.91 10.54 -14.96
N CYS A 143 6.06 9.74 -14.30
CA CYS A 143 5.40 8.59 -14.89
C CYS A 143 4.40 8.97 -15.99
N ILE A 144 3.54 9.97 -15.77
CA ILE A 144 2.60 10.45 -16.80
C ILE A 144 3.35 11.01 -18.00
N LEU A 145 4.39 11.82 -17.77
CA LEU A 145 5.23 12.36 -18.85
C LEU A 145 5.96 11.26 -19.63
N LYS A 146 6.20 10.10 -19.00
CA LYS A 146 6.80 8.95 -19.65
C LYS A 146 5.82 8.27 -20.59
N ASP A 147 4.63 7.92 -20.10
CA ASP A 147 3.55 7.37 -20.93
C ASP A 147 2.19 7.54 -20.23
N PRO A 148 1.31 8.43 -20.69
CA PRO A 148 0.03 8.66 -20.02
C PRO A 148 -0.93 7.48 -20.18
N TYR A 149 -0.65 6.52 -21.08
CA TYR A 149 -1.49 5.32 -21.27
C TYR A 149 -1.07 4.14 -20.39
N ALA A 150 0.02 4.26 -19.64
CA ALA A 150 0.52 3.19 -18.78
C ALA A 150 -0.07 3.27 -17.37
N ASN A 151 -0.41 2.11 -16.81
CA ASN A 151 -0.87 1.98 -15.43
C ASN A 151 0.30 1.80 -14.45
N ALA A 152 1.43 1.22 -14.90
CA ALA A 152 2.52 0.79 -14.03
C ALA A 152 3.92 1.13 -14.56
N PHE A 153 4.83 1.48 -13.65
CA PHE A 153 6.16 2.00 -13.98
C PHE A 153 7.25 1.37 -13.13
N TYR A 154 8.45 1.24 -13.68
CA TYR A 154 9.65 0.90 -12.92
C TYR A 154 10.32 2.17 -12.36
N LYS A 155 11.11 2.00 -11.29
CA LYS A 155 11.94 3.10 -10.77
C LYS A 155 13.03 3.49 -11.78
N ASP A 156 13.66 2.48 -12.37
CA ASP A 156 14.59 2.61 -13.48
C ASP A 156 13.83 2.82 -14.79
N LEU A 157 13.91 4.04 -15.32
CA LEU A 157 13.22 4.46 -16.55
C LEU A 157 13.83 3.88 -17.83
N THR A 158 14.91 3.11 -17.72
CA THR A 158 15.58 2.41 -18.83
C THR A 158 15.28 0.91 -18.86
N LYS A 159 14.71 0.35 -17.79
CA LYS A 159 14.40 -1.07 -17.68
C LYS A 159 13.37 -1.50 -18.74
N GLU A 160 13.67 -2.58 -19.47
CA GLU A 160 12.71 -3.21 -20.37
C GLU A 160 11.60 -3.93 -19.58
N SER A 161 10.38 -3.88 -20.11
CA SER A 161 9.24 -4.61 -19.55
C SER A 161 9.33 -6.10 -19.83
N ASP A 162 8.99 -6.91 -18.82
CA ASP A 162 8.71 -8.34 -19.00
C ASP A 162 7.48 -8.57 -19.91
N TRP A 163 6.62 -7.57 -20.05
CA TRP A 163 5.43 -7.53 -20.91
C TRP A 163 5.71 -6.93 -22.30
N LYS A 164 6.97 -6.88 -22.75
CA LYS A 164 7.35 -6.29 -24.05
C LYS A 164 6.66 -6.92 -25.27
N SER A 165 6.11 -8.13 -25.14
CA SER A 165 5.32 -8.78 -26.20
C SER A 165 3.88 -8.27 -26.32
N ASP A 166 3.40 -7.48 -25.35
CA ASP A 166 2.04 -6.94 -25.36
C ASP A 166 1.83 -5.97 -26.53
N LYS A 167 0.56 -5.76 -26.89
CA LYS A 167 0.17 -4.86 -27.98
C LYS A 167 -0.91 -3.90 -27.47
N PRO A 168 -0.65 -2.59 -27.44
CA PRO A 168 0.64 -1.92 -27.74
C PRO A 168 1.75 -2.30 -26.75
N SER A 169 3.00 -2.34 -27.23
CA SER A 169 4.15 -2.75 -26.42
C SER A 169 4.55 -1.65 -25.43
N PRO A 170 4.84 -1.98 -24.16
CA PRO A 170 5.42 -1.06 -23.19
C PRO A 170 6.78 -0.51 -23.65
N ILE A 171 6.99 0.80 -23.52
CA ILE A 171 8.31 1.42 -23.72
C ILE A 171 9.22 1.17 -22.50
N PRO A 172 10.57 1.26 -22.62
CA PRO A 172 11.46 1.14 -21.47
C PRO A 172 11.07 2.08 -20.34
N GLY A 173 11.07 1.62 -19.09
CA GLY A 173 10.60 2.33 -17.90
C GLY A 173 9.12 2.14 -17.57
N VAL A 174 8.30 1.65 -18.51
CA VAL A 174 6.92 1.22 -18.25
C VAL A 174 6.94 -0.25 -17.85
N HIS A 175 6.38 -0.57 -16.68
CA HIS A 175 6.20 -1.96 -16.28
C HIS A 175 5.06 -2.58 -17.09
N GLU A 176 3.87 -1.99 -17.05
CA GLU A 176 2.69 -2.47 -17.77
C GLU A 176 1.96 -1.29 -18.43
N ARG A 177 1.41 -1.51 -19.63
CA ARG A 177 0.78 -0.47 -20.46
C ARG A 177 -0.72 -0.71 -20.66
N LYS A 178 -1.43 -1.07 -19.59
CA LYS A 178 -2.90 -1.17 -19.64
C LYS A 178 -3.49 0.20 -19.37
N TRP A 179 -4.24 0.71 -20.35
CA TRP A 179 -4.91 1.99 -20.20
C TRP A 179 -6.09 1.88 -19.24
N GLU A 180 -5.97 2.58 -18.11
CA GLU A 180 -6.94 2.59 -17.03
C GLU A 180 -7.21 4.06 -16.67
N ILE A 181 -8.45 4.53 -16.91
CA ILE A 181 -8.83 5.94 -16.67
C ILE A 181 -8.47 6.38 -15.25
N ASP A 182 -8.68 5.48 -14.27
CA ASP A 182 -8.42 5.79 -12.87
C ASP A 182 -6.95 6.04 -12.57
N SER A 183 -6.01 5.52 -13.39
CA SER A 183 -4.58 5.77 -13.21
C SER A 183 -4.27 7.27 -13.20
N LEU A 184 -4.87 8.05 -14.11
CA LEU A 184 -4.71 9.51 -14.13
C LEU A 184 -5.56 10.18 -13.05
N CYS A 185 -6.77 9.68 -12.78
CA CYS A 185 -7.64 10.24 -11.73
C CYS A 185 -6.99 10.19 -10.34
N TYR A 186 -6.24 9.13 -10.03
CA TYR A 186 -5.56 9.00 -8.75
C TYR A 186 -4.43 10.04 -8.58
N VAL A 187 -3.71 10.39 -9.64
CA VAL A 187 -2.68 11.45 -9.61
C VAL A 187 -3.31 12.82 -9.35
N VAL A 188 -4.43 13.14 -10.03
CA VAL A 188 -5.18 14.38 -9.81
C VAL A 188 -5.75 14.42 -8.39
N ARG A 189 -6.33 13.32 -7.92
CA ARG A 189 -6.88 13.18 -6.56
C ARG A 189 -5.81 13.45 -5.50
N LEU A 190 -4.63 12.85 -5.63
CA LEU A 190 -3.54 13.03 -4.67
C LEU A 190 -3.03 14.47 -4.67
N SER A 191 -2.77 15.02 -5.86
CA SER A 191 -2.25 16.38 -6.04
C SER A 191 -3.21 17.42 -5.46
N TYR A 192 -4.50 17.28 -5.78
CA TYR A 192 -5.53 18.19 -5.28
C TYR A 192 -5.69 18.11 -3.76
N GLU A 193 -5.76 16.90 -3.19
CA GLU A 193 -5.93 16.76 -1.74
C GLU A 193 -4.70 17.26 -0.98
N TYR A 194 -3.50 17.00 -1.49
CA TYR A 194 -2.25 17.55 -0.93
C TYR A 194 -2.28 19.08 -0.91
N TYR A 195 -2.58 19.71 -2.06
CA TYR A 195 -2.69 21.16 -2.15
C TYR A 195 -3.77 21.70 -1.21
N ARG A 196 -4.98 21.13 -1.23
CA ARG A 196 -6.11 21.58 -0.40
C ARG A 196 -5.79 21.62 1.09
N VAL A 197 -5.00 20.66 1.57
CA VAL A 197 -4.70 20.51 3.00
C VAL A 197 -3.42 21.24 3.42
N THR A 198 -2.44 21.41 2.51
CA THR A 198 -1.15 22.05 2.82
C THR A 198 -1.01 23.50 2.34
N ASN A 199 -1.83 23.91 1.36
CA ASN A 199 -1.68 25.13 0.58
C ASN A 199 -0.28 25.28 -0.09
N ASP A 200 0.40 24.15 -0.34
CA ASP A 200 1.69 24.13 -1.03
C ASP A 200 1.48 23.99 -2.54
N GLU A 201 1.56 25.12 -3.24
CA GLU A 201 1.42 25.20 -4.70
C GLU A 201 2.68 24.73 -5.46
N ALA A 202 3.79 24.48 -4.77
CA ALA A 202 5.05 24.13 -5.44
C ALA A 202 5.03 22.76 -6.13
N ILE A 203 3.98 21.95 -5.93
CA ILE A 203 3.74 20.72 -6.70
C ILE A 203 3.20 20.99 -8.11
N PHE A 204 2.60 22.17 -8.35
CA PHE A 204 2.03 22.56 -9.64
C PHE A 204 3.08 23.36 -10.44
N ASP A 205 4.20 22.71 -10.72
CA ASP A 205 5.24 23.28 -11.56
C ASP A 205 4.98 23.00 -13.06
N LYS A 206 5.91 23.45 -13.91
CA LYS A 206 5.81 23.28 -15.37
C LYS A 206 5.73 21.81 -15.82
N GLU A 207 6.32 20.88 -15.06
CA GLU A 207 6.25 19.46 -15.40
C GLU A 207 4.87 18.91 -15.07
N TRP A 208 4.28 19.34 -13.94
CA TRP A 208 2.90 19.00 -13.62
C TRP A 208 1.94 19.54 -14.69
N ASP A 209 2.05 20.82 -15.07
CA ASP A 209 1.21 21.41 -16.13
C ASP A 209 1.32 20.63 -17.44
N LYS A 210 2.54 20.24 -17.82
CA LYS A 210 2.78 19.44 -19.03
C LYS A 210 2.18 18.03 -18.93
N ALA A 211 2.18 17.43 -17.74
CA ALA A 211 1.61 16.11 -17.52
C ALA A 211 0.07 16.12 -17.59
N MET A 212 -0.58 17.27 -17.37
CA MET A 212 -2.03 17.42 -17.39
C MET A 212 -2.61 17.87 -18.74
N GLN A 213 -1.78 18.04 -19.78
CA GLN A 213 -2.19 18.42 -21.14
C GLN A 213 -2.50 17.19 -22.00
#